data_AF-A0A933EKP9-F1
#
_entry.id   AF-A0A933EKP9-F1
#
_cell.length_a   1.000
_cell.length_b   1.000
_cell.length_c   1.000
_cell.angle_alpha   90.00
_cell.angle_beta   90.00
_cell.angle_gamma   90.00
#
_symmetry.space_group_name_H-M   'P 1'
#
loop_
_entity.id
_entity.type
_entity.pdbx_description
1 polymer ?
#
loop_
_entity_poly.entity_id
_entity_poly.type
_entity_poly.pdbx_seq_one_letter_code
_entity_poly.pdbx_strand_id
1 'polypeptide(L)'
;NNKILPAYFHATCAGMTEDADELWKMKLPPLRGVPCLFCQDSPHMHWKKNFRLKDIQDALNKRGHKIDLIKDLSVVDRNRSGRINNLRITGRAGEELLIKGKDFRDILGPNVLRSNNYDIKMQGYYVDFIGKGWGHGVGLCQWGAFGMARQQFNYQQILKYYYPGVQIVNIGDIQDAGKNIPIE
;
A
#
# COMPACT_ATOMS: atom_id res chain seq x y z
N ASN A 1 15.10 -4.83 -19.73
CA ASN A 1 15.53 -6.25 -19.81
C ASN A 1 14.51 -7.13 -20.57
N ASN A 2 13.73 -6.59 -21.51
CA ASN A 2 12.74 -7.32 -22.31
C ASN A 2 11.80 -8.28 -21.54
N LYS A 3 11.58 -8.02 -20.25
CA LYS A 3 10.59 -8.71 -19.42
C LYS A 3 9.38 -7.82 -19.24
N ILE A 4 8.20 -8.42 -19.27
CA ILE A 4 6.96 -7.72 -18.96
C ILE A 4 6.99 -7.32 -17.48
N LEU A 5 6.79 -6.04 -17.21
CA LEU A 5 6.69 -5.53 -15.84
C LEU A 5 5.29 -5.87 -15.29
N PRO A 6 5.17 -6.43 -14.07
CA PRO A 6 3.89 -6.46 -13.38
C PRO A 6 3.44 -5.01 -13.08
N ALA A 7 2.45 -4.54 -13.84
CA ALA A 7 1.94 -3.17 -13.79
C ALA A 7 0.97 -2.96 -12.62
N TYR A 8 1.48 -3.05 -11.39
CA TYR A 8 0.68 -2.86 -10.18
C TYR A 8 0.09 -1.45 -10.10
N PHE A 9 -1.15 -1.34 -9.64
CA PHE A 9 -1.84 -0.07 -9.52
C PHE A 9 -2.75 -0.03 -8.30
N HIS A 10 -3.06 1.17 -7.83
CA HIS A 10 -3.90 1.40 -6.67
C HIS A 10 -4.72 2.69 -6.80
N ALA A 11 -5.75 2.85 -5.97
CA ALA A 11 -6.69 3.97 -6.09
C ALA A 11 -6.04 5.33 -5.81
N THR A 12 -5.39 5.51 -4.66
CA THR A 12 -4.82 6.81 -4.26
C THR A 12 -3.60 6.62 -3.35
N CYS A 13 -2.46 7.20 -3.74
CA CYS A 13 -1.22 7.10 -2.96
C CYS A 13 -1.15 8.07 -1.77
N ALA A 14 -1.88 9.19 -1.85
CA ALA A 14 -1.82 10.30 -0.90
C ALA A 14 -0.44 10.97 -0.77
N GLY A 15 0.19 11.24 -1.90
CA GLY A 15 1.39 12.07 -2.00
C GLY A 15 2.66 11.31 -2.42
N MET A 16 2.71 9.99 -2.22
CA MET A 16 3.88 9.18 -2.59
C MET A 16 3.51 7.72 -2.83
N THR A 17 3.98 7.14 -3.94
CA THR A 17 3.85 5.71 -4.22
C THR A 17 4.93 4.91 -3.48
N GLU A 18 4.67 3.63 -3.26
CA GLU A 18 5.46 2.73 -2.43
C GLU A 18 6.47 1.93 -3.24
N ASP A 19 7.57 1.53 -2.59
CA ASP A 19 8.51 0.55 -3.12
C ASP A 19 7.92 -0.88 -3.08
N ALA A 20 7.98 -1.62 -4.18
CA ALA A 20 7.52 -3.01 -4.24
C ALA A 20 8.20 -3.92 -3.22
N ASP A 21 9.47 -3.63 -2.86
CA ASP A 21 10.22 -4.40 -1.87
C ASP A 21 9.56 -4.38 -0.48
N GLU A 22 8.89 -3.28 -0.12
CA GLU A 22 8.20 -3.10 1.16
C GLU A 22 7.03 -4.10 1.34
N LEU A 23 6.44 -4.53 0.23
CA LEU A 23 5.28 -5.43 0.24
C LEU A 23 5.64 -6.86 -0.12
N TRP A 24 6.42 -7.06 -1.17
CA TRP A 24 6.57 -8.38 -1.81
C TRP A 24 8.00 -8.93 -1.79
N LYS A 25 8.97 -8.23 -1.17
CA LYS A 25 10.40 -8.59 -1.25
C LYS A 25 10.88 -8.79 -2.71
N MET A 26 10.26 -8.06 -3.63
CA MET A 26 10.52 -8.16 -5.07
C MET A 26 11.28 -6.92 -5.53
N LYS A 27 12.57 -7.08 -5.82
CA LYS A 27 13.42 -6.01 -6.36
C LYS A 27 12.99 -5.71 -7.79
N LEU A 28 12.06 -4.79 -7.94
CA LEU A 28 11.56 -4.29 -9.21
C LEU A 28 11.97 -2.83 -9.34
N PRO A 29 13.12 -2.51 -10.00
CA PRO A 29 13.66 -1.15 -10.02
C PRO A 29 12.69 -0.05 -10.51
N PRO A 30 11.77 -0.31 -11.47
CA PRO A 30 10.74 0.65 -11.85
C PRO A 30 9.66 0.90 -10.79
N LEU A 31 9.61 0.10 -9.73
CA LEU A 31 8.61 0.17 -8.66
C LEU A 31 9.26 0.57 -7.33
N ARG A 32 10.12 1.59 -7.33
CA ARG A 32 10.80 2.11 -6.12
C ARG A 32 10.07 3.26 -5.43
N GLY A 33 8.82 3.51 -5.82
CA GLY A 33 8.04 4.65 -5.36
C GLY A 33 8.49 6.00 -5.93
N VAL A 34 7.52 6.84 -6.27
CA VAL A 34 7.70 8.21 -6.75
C VAL A 34 6.81 9.17 -5.94
N PRO A 35 7.24 10.42 -5.72
CA PRO A 35 6.32 11.47 -5.26
C PRO A 35 5.13 11.56 -6.22
N CYS A 36 3.96 11.97 -5.73
CA CYS A 36 2.77 12.15 -6.56
C CYS A 36 1.97 13.38 -6.13
N LEU A 37 2.10 14.45 -6.91
CA LEU A 37 1.41 15.73 -6.67
C LEU A 37 0.03 15.80 -7.34
N PHE A 38 -0.35 14.78 -8.09
CA PHE A 38 -1.52 14.80 -8.97
C PHE A 38 -2.78 14.17 -8.38
N CYS A 39 -2.69 13.57 -7.18
CA CYS A 39 -3.81 12.83 -6.57
C CYS A 39 -4.62 13.64 -5.54
N GLN A 40 -4.36 14.95 -5.40
CA GLN A 40 -4.91 15.80 -4.35
C GLN A 40 -6.46 15.91 -4.39
N ASP A 41 -7.04 15.84 -5.59
CA ASP A 41 -8.50 15.89 -5.78
C ASP A 41 -9.20 14.56 -5.44
N SER A 42 -8.46 13.53 -5.02
CA SER A 42 -9.05 12.24 -4.70
C SER A 42 -9.96 12.31 -3.47
N PRO A 43 -11.19 11.75 -3.53
CA PRO A 43 -12.05 11.60 -2.36
C PRO A 43 -11.47 10.61 -1.33
N HIS A 44 -10.36 9.94 -1.65
CA HIS A 44 -9.67 8.99 -0.78
C HIS A 44 -8.39 9.58 -0.17
N MET A 45 -8.13 10.88 -0.34
CA MET A 45 -6.99 11.56 0.28
C MET A 45 -7.00 11.43 1.80
N HIS A 46 -8.18 11.44 2.42
CA HIS A 46 -8.35 11.29 3.85
C HIS A 46 -9.50 10.33 4.14
N TRP A 47 -9.37 9.57 5.22
CA TRP A 47 -10.43 8.72 5.74
C TRP A 47 -10.28 8.55 7.25
N LYS A 48 -11.39 8.28 7.92
CA LYS A 48 -11.40 7.91 9.34
C LYS A 48 -12.17 6.60 9.49
N LYS A 49 -11.62 5.68 10.28
CA LYS A 49 -12.31 4.44 10.64
C LYS A 49 -12.13 4.14 12.12
N ASN A 50 -13.25 3.93 12.79
CA ASN A 50 -13.30 3.50 14.18
C ASN A 50 -13.49 1.98 14.24
N PHE A 51 -12.82 1.32 15.18
CA PHE A 51 -12.96 -0.11 15.45
C PHE A 51 -13.08 -0.36 16.94
N ARG A 52 -13.82 -1.41 17.32
CA ARG A 52 -13.68 -2.00 18.66
C ARG A 52 -12.35 -2.74 18.73
N LEU A 53 -11.67 -2.64 19.86
CA LEU A 53 -10.44 -3.40 20.09
C LEU A 53 -10.70 -4.92 20.02
N LYS A 54 -11.88 -5.37 20.45
CA LYS A 54 -12.30 -6.76 20.34
C LYS A 54 -12.39 -7.25 18.88
N ASP A 55 -12.88 -6.44 17.95
CA ASP A 55 -12.99 -6.84 16.55
C ASP A 55 -11.59 -7.05 15.92
N ILE A 56 -10.63 -6.20 16.31
CA ILE A 56 -9.23 -6.33 15.91
C ILE A 56 -8.61 -7.60 16.51
N GLN A 57 -8.79 -7.81 17.82
CA GLN A 57 -8.35 -9.02 18.52
C GLN A 57 -8.89 -10.28 17.86
N ASP A 58 -10.20 -10.35 17.61
CA ASP A 58 -10.84 -11.51 17.00
C ASP A 58 -10.33 -11.75 15.56
N ALA A 59 -10.06 -10.68 14.79
CA ALA A 59 -9.48 -10.80 13.45
C ALA A 59 -8.03 -11.32 13.47
N LEU A 60 -7.21 -10.84 14.41
CA LEU A 60 -5.83 -11.30 14.61
C LEU A 60 -5.80 -12.77 15.05
N ASN A 61 -6.62 -13.15 16.02
CA ASN A 61 -6.67 -14.51 16.56
C ASN A 61 -7.17 -15.53 15.53
N LYS A 62 -8.12 -15.14 14.66
CA LYS A 62 -8.53 -15.96 13.49
C LYS A 62 -7.39 -16.26 12.52
N ARG A 63 -6.32 -15.46 12.53
CA ARG A 63 -5.12 -15.62 11.71
C ARG A 63 -3.97 -16.28 12.46
N GLY A 64 -4.24 -16.83 13.65
CA GLY A 64 -3.28 -17.60 14.44
C GLY A 64 -2.39 -16.75 15.35
N HIS A 65 -2.59 -15.43 15.39
CA HIS A 65 -1.95 -14.61 16.41
C HIS A 65 -2.53 -14.93 17.79
N LYS A 66 -1.74 -14.72 18.84
CA LYS A 66 -2.15 -14.94 20.22
C LYS A 66 -2.05 -13.61 20.95
N ILE A 67 -3.12 -12.83 20.87
CA ILE A 67 -3.28 -11.60 21.65
C ILE A 67 -4.59 -11.70 22.43
N ASP A 68 -4.54 -11.41 23.72
CA ASP A 68 -5.72 -11.28 24.54
C ASP A 68 -6.29 -9.85 24.41
N LEU A 69 -6.96 -9.35 25.45
CA LEU A 69 -7.55 -8.01 25.46
C LEU A 69 -6.49 -6.96 25.14
N ILE A 70 -6.64 -6.31 23.98
CA ILE A 70 -5.73 -5.25 23.53
C ILE A 70 -5.80 -4.08 24.52
N LYS A 71 -4.62 -3.67 25.01
CA LYS A 71 -4.41 -2.50 25.86
C LYS A 71 -3.97 -1.30 25.03
N ASP A 72 -3.04 -1.51 24.10
CA ASP A 72 -2.46 -0.45 23.27
C ASP A 72 -2.20 -0.93 21.85
N LEU A 73 -2.24 0.01 20.91
CA LEU A 73 -1.85 -0.16 19.51
C LEU A 73 -1.04 1.05 19.07
N SER A 74 0.23 0.84 18.71
CA SER A 74 1.15 1.93 18.38
C SER A 74 1.94 1.67 17.10
N VAL A 75 2.23 2.76 16.39
CA VAL A 75 3.13 2.75 15.23
C VAL A 75 4.57 2.70 15.73
N VAL A 76 5.33 1.71 15.26
CA VAL A 76 6.75 1.56 15.61
C VAL A 76 7.59 2.39 14.66
N ASP A 77 7.41 2.18 13.35
CA ASP A 77 8.15 2.88 12.32
C ASP A 77 7.37 2.95 11.00
N ARG A 78 7.80 3.89 10.16
CA ARG A 78 7.25 4.16 8.84
C ARG A 78 8.37 4.10 7.81
N ASN A 79 8.03 3.68 6.60
CA ASN A 79 8.97 3.70 5.48
C ASN A 79 8.99 5.07 4.78
N ARG A 80 9.76 5.16 3.68
CA ARG A 80 9.96 6.41 2.93
C ARG A 80 8.66 7.02 2.40
N SER A 81 7.65 6.21 2.10
CA SER A 81 6.34 6.69 1.61
C SER A 81 5.45 7.23 2.73
N GLY A 82 5.88 7.11 3.99
CA GLY A 82 5.11 7.45 5.19
C GLY A 82 4.14 6.35 5.63
N ARG A 83 4.07 5.23 4.89
CA ARG A 83 3.27 4.06 5.27
C ARG A 83 3.91 3.36 6.46
N ILE A 84 3.06 2.78 7.30
CA ILE A 84 3.48 2.02 8.47
C ILE A 84 4.16 0.75 7.99
N ASN A 85 5.41 0.60 8.41
CA ASN A 85 6.18 -0.61 8.22
C ASN A 85 5.85 -1.61 9.34
N ASN A 86 6.00 -1.21 10.62
CA ASN A 86 5.66 -2.05 11.77
C ASN A 86 4.72 -1.39 12.78
N LEU A 87 3.84 -2.22 13.34
CA LEU A 87 2.93 -1.93 14.45
C LEU A 87 3.28 -2.79 15.65
N ARG A 88 3.16 -2.21 16.84
CA ARG A 88 3.16 -2.96 18.10
C ARG A 88 1.74 -3.01 18.63
N ILE A 89 1.29 -4.21 18.97
CA ILE A 89 0.03 -4.46 19.67
C ILE A 89 0.39 -5.01 21.04
N THR A 90 -0.05 -4.36 22.10
CA THR A 90 0.20 -4.79 23.48
C THR A 90 -1.11 -5.22 24.11
N GLY A 91 -1.15 -6.45 24.62
CA GLY A 91 -2.29 -6.94 25.37
C GLY A 91 -2.21 -6.61 26.86
N ARG A 92 -3.31 -6.84 27.58
CA ARG A 92 -3.41 -6.50 29.01
C ARG A 92 -2.57 -7.41 29.90
N ALA A 93 -2.27 -8.64 29.48
CA ALA A 93 -1.42 -9.55 30.23
C ALA A 93 0.08 -9.29 29.99
N GLY A 94 0.43 -8.29 29.18
CA GLY A 94 1.80 -7.88 28.88
C GLY A 94 2.40 -8.55 27.64
N GLU A 95 1.62 -9.35 26.92
CA GLU A 95 2.01 -9.90 25.64
C GLU A 95 2.15 -8.79 24.58
N GLU A 96 3.15 -8.93 23.72
CA GLU A 96 3.37 -8.02 22.59
C GLU A 96 3.37 -8.78 21.27
N LEU A 97 2.72 -8.19 20.28
CA LEU A 97 2.76 -8.62 18.89
C LEU A 97 3.35 -7.50 18.04
N LEU A 98 4.50 -7.76 17.44
CA LEU A 98 5.05 -6.94 16.37
C LEU A 98 4.54 -7.49 15.03
N ILE A 99 3.84 -6.64 14.27
CA ILE A 99 3.25 -7.03 12.98
C ILE A 99 3.51 -5.96 11.92
N LYS A 100 3.71 -6.37 10.67
CA LYS A 100 3.84 -5.41 9.57
C LYS A 100 2.52 -4.70 9.31
N GLY A 101 2.58 -3.42 8.96
CA GLY A 101 1.39 -2.63 8.61
C GLY A 101 0.60 -3.23 7.44
N LYS A 102 1.27 -3.87 6.47
CA LYS A 102 0.61 -4.59 5.36
C LYS A 102 -0.20 -5.78 5.87
N ASP A 103 0.38 -6.59 6.75
CA ASP A 103 -0.24 -7.81 7.25
C ASP A 103 -1.44 -7.45 8.13
N PHE A 104 -1.29 -6.45 9.00
CA PHE A 104 -2.40 -5.92 9.78
C PHE A 104 -3.56 -5.45 8.90
N ARG A 105 -3.27 -4.73 7.81
CA ARG A 105 -4.28 -4.30 6.83
C ARG A 105 -4.95 -5.48 6.15
N ASP A 106 -4.20 -6.49 5.73
CA ASP A 106 -4.73 -7.66 5.05
C ASP A 106 -5.61 -8.52 5.98
N ILE A 107 -5.28 -8.55 7.27
CA ILE A 107 -6.08 -9.20 8.32
C ILE A 107 -7.43 -8.48 8.51
N LEU A 108 -7.44 -7.15 8.62
CA LEU A 108 -8.67 -6.37 8.79
C LEU A 108 -9.48 -6.22 7.49
N GLY A 109 -8.82 -6.38 6.35
CA GLY A 109 -9.41 -6.31 5.02
C GLY A 109 -9.19 -4.94 4.33
N PRO A 110 -8.79 -4.94 3.04
CA PRO A 110 -8.38 -3.72 2.32
C PRO A 110 -9.52 -2.73 2.02
N ASN A 111 -10.79 -3.16 2.16
CA ASN A 111 -11.97 -2.30 2.03
C ASN A 111 -12.37 -1.65 3.36
N VAL A 112 -11.89 -2.20 4.49
CA VAL A 112 -12.19 -1.68 5.83
C VAL A 112 -11.06 -0.75 6.27
N LEU A 113 -9.80 -1.20 6.12
CA LEU A 113 -8.61 -0.40 6.34
C LEU A 113 -8.00 -0.06 4.97
N ARG A 114 -8.37 1.12 4.45
CA ARG A 114 -8.11 1.50 3.04
C ARG A 114 -6.63 1.51 2.67
N SER A 115 -5.75 1.90 3.59
CA SER A 115 -4.30 1.88 3.40
C SER A 115 -3.60 1.55 4.73
N ASN A 116 -2.28 1.35 4.69
CA ASN A 116 -1.41 1.33 5.87
C ASN A 116 -0.75 2.70 6.14
N ASN A 117 -1.31 3.79 5.61
CA ASN A 117 -0.87 5.16 5.89
C ASN A 117 -1.90 5.85 6.79
N TYR A 118 -1.76 5.70 8.10
CA TYR A 118 -2.67 6.29 9.07
C TYR A 118 -1.99 6.55 10.41
N ASP A 119 -2.58 7.44 11.20
CA ASP A 119 -2.28 7.60 12.63
C ASP A 119 -3.33 6.87 13.47
N ILE A 120 -2.94 6.49 14.69
CA ILE A 120 -3.75 5.69 15.62
C ILE A 120 -4.07 6.55 16.84
N LYS A 121 -5.34 6.57 17.25
CA LYS A 121 -5.79 7.22 18.49
C LYS A 121 -6.63 6.26 19.31
N MET A 122 -6.12 5.85 20.46
CA MET A 122 -6.84 5.00 21.42
C MET A 122 -8.02 5.75 22.04
N GLN A 123 -9.17 5.08 22.18
CA GLN A 123 -10.45 5.62 22.66
C GLN A 123 -11.13 4.61 23.59
N GLY A 124 -10.51 4.31 24.73
CA GLY A 124 -11.02 3.30 25.67
C GLY A 124 -11.08 1.91 25.04
N TYR A 125 -12.28 1.37 24.83
CA TYR A 125 -12.50 0.09 24.15
C TYR A 125 -12.51 0.17 22.62
N TYR A 126 -12.31 1.37 22.08
CA TYR A 126 -12.26 1.64 20.65
C TYR A 126 -10.91 2.22 20.25
N VAL A 127 -10.65 2.24 18.95
CA VAL A 127 -9.50 2.90 18.35
C VAL A 127 -9.92 3.59 17.05
N ASP A 128 -9.44 4.82 16.88
CA ASP A 128 -9.60 5.59 15.65
C ASP A 128 -8.33 5.47 14.81
N PHE A 129 -8.52 5.07 13.54
CA PHE A 129 -7.51 5.17 12.50
C PHE A 129 -7.84 6.38 11.63
N ILE A 130 -6.90 7.33 11.56
CA ILE A 130 -7.01 8.54 10.75
C ILE A 130 -6.01 8.41 9.62
N GLY A 131 -6.50 8.02 8.44
CA GLY A 131 -5.67 7.57 7.35
C GLY A 131 -5.78 8.37 6.08
N LYS A 132 -4.87 8.04 5.16
CA LYS A 132 -4.70 8.70 3.88
C LYS A 132 -4.54 7.68 2.77
N GLY A 133 -5.08 7.97 1.59
CA GLY A 133 -4.97 7.13 0.41
C GLY A 133 -5.76 5.83 0.51
N TRP A 134 -5.77 5.07 -0.59
CA TRP A 134 -6.42 3.77 -0.68
C TRP A 134 -5.63 2.85 -1.61
N GLY A 135 -5.29 1.68 -1.09
CA GLY A 135 -4.62 0.61 -1.79
C GLY A 135 -3.19 0.41 -1.29
N HIS A 136 -2.50 -0.52 -1.94
CA HIS A 136 -1.17 -0.96 -1.52
C HIS A 136 -0.08 0.09 -1.78
N GLY A 137 -0.31 1.04 -2.70
CA GLY A 137 0.57 2.19 -2.91
C GLY A 137 1.65 1.99 -3.95
N VAL A 138 1.92 0.77 -4.41
CA VAL A 138 2.96 0.46 -5.41
C VAL A 138 2.46 0.78 -6.82
N GLY A 139 3.37 1.24 -7.68
CA GLY A 139 3.12 1.50 -9.10
C GLY A 139 2.16 2.67 -9.36
N LEU A 140 1.22 2.49 -10.28
CA LEU A 140 0.36 3.59 -10.75
C LEU A 140 -0.72 3.98 -9.73
N CYS A 141 -0.78 5.26 -9.39
CA CYS A 141 -1.86 5.86 -8.62
C CYS A 141 -2.99 6.30 -9.56
N GLN A 142 -4.14 5.64 -9.54
CA GLN A 142 -5.26 5.88 -10.47
C GLN A 142 -5.74 7.33 -10.45
N TRP A 143 -5.96 7.89 -9.26
CA TRP A 143 -6.33 9.31 -9.13
C TRP A 143 -5.22 10.28 -9.53
N GLY A 144 -3.96 9.85 -9.42
CA GLY A 144 -2.84 10.66 -9.87
C GLY A 144 -2.69 10.63 -11.39
N ALA A 145 -2.91 9.48 -12.02
CA ALA A 145 -3.04 9.35 -13.48
C ALA A 145 -4.20 10.19 -14.02
N PHE A 146 -5.34 10.21 -13.33
CA PHE A 146 -6.47 11.11 -13.67
C PHE A 146 -6.08 12.59 -13.57
N GLY A 147 -5.40 13.00 -12.48
CA GLY A 147 -4.91 14.37 -12.33
C GLY A 147 -3.90 14.77 -13.43
N MET A 148 -2.98 13.88 -13.78
CA MET A 148 -2.06 14.08 -14.90
C MET A 148 -2.82 14.20 -16.24
N ALA A 149 -3.81 13.34 -16.49
CA ALA A 149 -4.61 13.40 -17.72
C ALA A 149 -5.37 14.74 -17.83
N ARG A 150 -5.91 15.28 -16.73
CA ARG A 150 -6.53 16.62 -16.71
C ARG A 150 -5.56 17.74 -17.04
N GLN A 151 -4.27 17.54 -16.75
CA GLN A 151 -3.17 18.43 -17.12
C GLN A 151 -2.60 18.12 -18.52
N GLN A 152 -3.32 17.36 -19.36
CA GLN A 152 -2.96 17.04 -20.75
C GLN A 152 -1.73 16.14 -20.93
N PHE A 153 -1.26 15.46 -19.87
CA PHE A 153 -0.26 14.41 -20.03
C PHE A 153 -0.87 13.21 -20.76
N ASN A 154 -0.17 12.70 -21.76
CA ASN A 154 -0.60 11.50 -22.47
C ASN A 154 -0.28 10.22 -21.67
N TYR A 155 -0.85 9.08 -22.10
CA TYR A 155 -0.69 7.80 -21.40
C TYR A 155 0.78 7.36 -21.28
N GLN A 156 1.63 7.67 -22.26
CA GLN A 156 3.04 7.29 -22.23
C GLN A 156 3.80 8.06 -21.16
N GLN A 157 3.51 9.35 -21.01
CA GLN A 157 4.09 10.19 -19.96
C GLN A 157 3.64 9.72 -18.57
N ILE A 158 2.35 9.40 -18.41
CA ILE A 158 1.79 8.89 -17.15
C ILE A 158 2.45 7.57 -16.76
N LEU A 159 2.56 6.62 -17.69
CA LEU A 159 3.19 5.32 -17.43
C LEU A 159 4.67 5.47 -17.09
N LYS A 160 5.42 6.29 -17.84
CA LYS A 160 6.85 6.54 -17.57
C LYS A 160 7.09 7.25 -16.24
N TYR A 161 6.13 8.04 -15.76
CA TYR A 161 6.19 8.67 -14.45
C TYR A 161 6.05 7.66 -13.31
N TYR A 162 5.03 6.80 -13.37
CA TYR A 162 4.78 5.80 -12.32
C TYR A 162 5.66 4.56 -12.39
N TYR A 163 6.24 4.29 -13.56
CA TYR A 163 7.15 3.18 -13.80
C TYR A 163 8.45 3.69 -14.45
N PRO A 164 9.34 4.35 -13.70
CA PRO A 164 10.55 4.92 -14.28
C PRO A 164 11.42 3.88 -15.00
N GLY A 165 11.82 4.22 -16.23
CA GLY A 165 12.69 3.37 -17.06
C GLY A 165 11.97 2.26 -17.83
N VAL A 166 10.63 2.15 -17.77
CA VAL A 166 9.91 1.22 -18.64
C VAL A 166 9.91 1.67 -20.09
N GLN A 167 9.88 0.68 -20.98
CA GLN A 167 9.62 0.87 -22.40
C GLN A 167 8.19 0.42 -22.70
N ILE A 168 7.51 1.17 -23.55
CA ILE A 168 6.20 0.81 -24.09
C ILE A 168 6.45 0.21 -25.45
N VAL A 169 6.06 -1.04 -25.63
CA VAL A 169 6.32 -1.83 -26.85
C VAL A 169 5.02 -2.44 -27.34
N ASN A 170 4.94 -2.75 -28.63
CA ASN A 170 3.88 -3.63 -29.11
C ASN A 170 4.21 -5.06 -28.68
N ILE A 171 3.20 -5.84 -28.30
CA ILE A 171 3.41 -7.23 -27.91
C ILE A 171 3.98 -8.08 -29.06
N GLY A 172 3.69 -7.71 -30.32
CA GLY A 172 4.28 -8.34 -31.50
C GLY A 172 5.81 -8.21 -31.53
N ASP A 173 6.34 -7.05 -31.12
CA ASP A 173 7.79 -6.77 -31.12
C ASP A 173 8.56 -7.59 -30.06
N ILE A 174 7.86 -8.13 -29.05
CA ILE A 174 8.46 -8.99 -28.01
C ILE A 174 8.60 -10.43 -28.53
N GLN A 175 7.71 -10.90 -29.40
CA GLN A 175 7.70 -12.28 -29.90
C GLN A 175 8.87 -12.57 -30.85
N ASP A 176 9.31 -11.59 -31.64
CA ASP A 176 10.48 -11.72 -32.51
C ASP A 176 11.81 -11.77 -31.74
N ALA A 177 11.83 -11.29 -30.49
CA ALA A 177 12.95 -11.45 -29.56
C ALA A 177 12.86 -12.74 -28.72
N GLY A 178 11.80 -13.53 -28.89
CA GLY A 178 11.28 -14.47 -27.89
C GLY A 178 11.34 -15.96 -28.25
N LYS A 179 12.26 -16.42 -29.10
CA LYS A 179 12.52 -17.88 -29.23
C LYS A 179 13.11 -18.51 -27.96
N ASN A 180 13.39 -17.75 -26.89
CA ASN A 180 13.90 -18.29 -25.61
C ASN A 180 13.55 -17.38 -24.42
N ILE A 181 12.29 -17.25 -24.02
CA ILE A 181 11.96 -16.68 -22.70
C ILE A 181 11.10 -17.69 -21.93
N PRO A 182 11.64 -18.36 -20.90
CA PRO A 182 10.84 -19.22 -20.03
C PRO A 182 9.83 -18.37 -19.27
N ILE A 183 8.59 -18.84 -19.27
CA ILE A 183 7.56 -18.43 -18.33
C ILE A 183 7.80 -19.27 -17.08
N GLU A 184 8.41 -18.69 -16.05
CA GLU A 184 8.42 -19.23 -14.67
C GLU A 184 7.48 -18.39 -13.80
#